data_AF-A0A8C9Q1Y9-F1
#
_entry.id   AF-A0A8C9Q1Y9-F1
#
_cell.length_a   1.000
_cell.length_b   1.000
_cell.length_c   1.000
_cell.angle_alpha   90.00
_cell.angle_beta   90.00
_cell.angle_gamma   90.00
#
_symmetry.space_group_name_H-M   'P 1'
#
loop_
_entity.id
_entity.type
_entity.pdbx_description
1 polymer ?
#
loop_
_entity_poly.entity_id
_entity_poly.type
_entity_poly.pdbx_seq_one_letter_code
_entity_poly.pdbx_strand_id
1 'polypeptide(L)'
;FDPQHVAAWLKKIFGDHPIPQYEVNPRTTEILYHLSERNKVRDRDVHLVIEDLKQKASEYESEGESKSRIMNEIIEVTKFFIT
;
A
#
# COMPACT_ATOMS: atom_id res chain seq x y z
N PHE A 1 12.31 20.48 19.09
CA PHE A 1 11.36 19.92 18.10
C PHE A 1 10.88 21.04 17.21
N ASP A 2 10.83 20.83 15.89
CA ASP A 2 10.44 21.86 14.92
C ASP A 2 8.91 21.91 14.75
N PRO A 3 8.23 23.01 15.16
CA PRO A 3 6.78 23.16 14.99
C PRO A 3 6.35 23.21 13.52
N GLN A 4 7.22 23.66 12.61
CA GLN A 4 6.90 23.73 11.17
C GLN A 4 6.79 22.33 10.58
N HIS A 5 7.67 21.42 11.00
CA HIS A 5 7.60 20.01 10.63
C HIS A 5 6.26 19.38 11.03
N VAL A 6 5.82 19.62 12.28
CA VAL A 6 4.55 19.11 12.80
C VAL A 6 3.36 19.70 12.03
N ALA A 7 3.38 21.01 11.74
CA ALA A 7 2.31 21.66 10.99
C ALA A 7 2.19 21.10 9.55
N ALA A 8 3.32 20.90 8.85
CA ALA A 8 3.33 20.31 7.53
C ALA A 8 2.82 18.86 7.54
N TRP A 9 3.21 18.08 8.55
CA TRP A 9 2.73 16.71 8.72
C TRP A 9 1.22 16.66 9.01
N LEU A 10 0.70 17.50 9.92
CA LEU A 10 -0.73 17.59 10.20
C LEU A 10 -1.53 17.96 8.95
N LYS A 11 -1.06 18.94 8.16
CA LYS A 11 -1.69 19.31 6.89
C LYS A 11 -1.75 18.12 5.92
N LYS A 12 -0.69 17.30 5.85
CA LYS A 12 -0.67 16.09 5.02
C LYS A 12 -1.70 15.06 5.49
N ILE A 13 -1.83 14.83 6.80
CA ILE A 13 -2.73 13.80 7.35
C ILE A 13 -4.20 14.19 7.23
N PHE A 14 -4.52 15.47 7.49
CA PHE A 14 -5.90 15.95 7.43
C PHE A 14 -6.35 16.30 6.01
N GLY A 15 -5.42 16.58 5.08
CA GLY A 15 -5.76 16.89 3.70
C GLY A 15 -6.65 18.14 3.60
N ASP A 16 -7.85 17.97 3.07
CA ASP A 16 -8.87 19.03 2.98
C ASP A 16 -9.69 19.20 4.27
N HIS A 17 -9.57 18.27 5.21
CA HIS A 17 -10.27 18.36 6.49
C HIS A 17 -9.61 19.42 7.39
N PRO A 18 -10.42 20.15 8.18
CA PRO A 18 -9.87 21.10 9.14
C PRO A 18 -9.06 20.38 10.22
N ILE A 19 -7.89 20.95 10.53
CA ILE A 19 -7.06 20.47 11.66
C ILE A 19 -7.74 20.91 12.96
N PRO A 20 -8.02 20.01 13.91
CA PRO A 20 -8.56 20.37 15.22
C PRO A 20 -7.66 21.35 15.95
N GLN A 21 -8.24 22.28 16.72
CA GLN A 21 -7.45 23.16 17.56
C GLN A 21 -6.73 22.36 18.65
N TYR A 22 -5.45 22.68 18.87
CA TYR A 22 -4.63 22.05 19.90
C TYR A 22 -3.71 23.10 20.53
N GLU A 23 -3.25 22.82 21.75
CA GLU A 23 -2.33 23.68 22.45
C GLU A 23 -0.91 23.54 21.87
N VAL A 24 -0.39 24.63 21.30
CA VAL A 24 0.97 24.69 20.78
C VAL A 24 1.93 25.01 21.92
N ASN A 25 2.37 23.96 22.62
CA ASN A 25 3.41 24.05 23.64
C ASN A 25 4.56 23.06 23.31
N PRO A 26 5.73 23.20 23.96
CA PRO A 26 6.88 22.33 23.67
C PRO A 26 6.58 20.84 23.82
N ARG A 27 5.81 20.45 24.85
CA ARG A 27 5.43 19.06 25.13
C ARG A 27 4.51 18.50 24.04
N THR A 28 3.49 19.25 23.65
CA THR A 28 2.58 18.84 22.58
C THR A 28 3.31 18.72 21.24
N THR A 29 4.22 19.67 20.96
CA THR A 29 5.03 19.66 19.73
C THR A 29 5.96 18.44 19.68
N GLU A 30 6.59 18.08 20.80
CA GLU A 30 7.41 16.87 20.94
C GLU A 30 6.59 15.59 20.70
N ILE A 31 5.43 15.47 21.35
CA ILE A 31 4.55 14.30 21.19
C ILE A 31 4.14 14.13 19.72
N LEU A 32 3.71 15.22 19.08
CA LEU A 32 3.28 15.21 17.68
C LEU A 32 4.44 14.93 16.72
N TYR A 33 5.65 15.40 17.02
CA TYR A 33 6.84 15.08 16.24
C TYR A 33 7.16 13.58 16.30
N HIS A 34 7.16 12.97 17.49
CA HIS A 34 7.39 11.53 17.58
C HIS A 34 6.29 10.71 16.89
N LEU A 35 5.05 11.19 16.94
CA LEU A 35 3.94 10.57 16.22
C LEU A 35 4.11 10.67 14.70
N SER A 36 4.65 11.78 14.19
CA SER A 36 4.92 11.95 12.76
C SER A 36 6.00 10.99 12.28
N GLU A 37 7.09 10.85 13.03
CA GLU A 37 8.18 9.92 12.71
C GLU A 37 7.69 8.47 12.68
N ARG A 38 6.90 8.06 13.68
CA ARG A 38 6.32 6.71 13.71
C ARG A 38 5.35 6.46 12.56
N ASN A 39 4.55 7.46 12.17
CA ASN A 39 3.68 7.33 11.00
C ASN A 39 4.50 7.17 9.72
N LYS A 40 5.57 7.94 9.51
CA LYS A 40 6.38 7.80 8.29
C LYS A 40 6.95 6.39 8.10
N VAL A 41 7.44 5.77 9.18
CA VAL A 41 7.96 4.40 9.12
C VAL A 41 6.83 3.43 8.80
N ARG A 42 5.73 3.51 9.52
CA ARG A 42 4.58 2.62 9.31
C ARG A 42 3.95 2.77 7.93
N ASP A 43 3.79 3.99 7.44
CA ASP A 43 3.22 4.28 6.11
C ASP A 43 4.09 3.66 5.01
N ARG A 44 5.42 3.70 5.17
CA ARG A 44 6.36 3.03 4.24
C ARG A 44 6.20 1.52 4.30
N ASP A 45 6.17 0.93 5.49
CA ASP A 45 6.06 -0.52 5.65
C ASP A 45 4.74 -1.05 5.07
N VAL A 46 3.63 -0.33 5.32
CA VAL A 46 2.32 -0.66 4.75
C VAL A 46 2.34 -0.54 3.23
N HIS A 47 2.97 0.49 2.67
CA HIS A 47 3.10 0.66 1.22
C HIS A 47 3.84 -0.52 0.57
N LEU A 48 4.99 -0.91 1.13
CA LEU A 48 5.78 -2.04 0.64
C LEU A 48 5.01 -3.36 0.67
N VAL A 49 4.25 -3.62 1.75
CA VAL A 49 3.39 -4.81 1.85
C VAL A 49 2.27 -4.78 0.81
N ILE A 50 1.65 -3.62 0.56
CA ILE A 50 0.61 -3.50 -0.46
C ILE A 50 1.18 -3.75 -1.86
N GLU A 51 2.36 -3.20 -2.17
CA GLU A 51 3.03 -3.40 -3.45
C GLU A 51 3.40 -4.88 -3.67
N ASP A 52 3.98 -5.55 -2.67
CA ASP A 52 4.29 -6.98 -2.72
C ASP A 52 3.03 -7.83 -2.96
N LEU A 53 1.94 -7.54 -2.25
CA LEU A 53 0.68 -8.27 -2.41
C LEU A 53 0.06 -8.06 -3.80
N LYS A 54 0.15 -6.85 -4.36
CA LYS A 54 -0.31 -6.58 -5.73
C LYS A 54 0.51 -7.34 -6.77
N GLN A 55 1.84 -7.37 -6.60
CA GLN A 55 2.71 -8.13 -7.49
C GLN A 55 2.36 -9.63 -7.44
N LYS A 56 2.25 -10.20 -6.25
CA LYS A 56 1.88 -11.62 -6.08
C LYS A 56 0.51 -11.93 -6.68
N ALA A 57 -0.48 -11.05 -6.54
CA ALA A 57 -1.78 -11.24 -7.15
C ALA A 57 -1.68 -11.32 -8.69
N SER A 58 -0.88 -10.43 -9.30
CA SER A 58 -0.64 -10.44 -10.75
C SER A 58 0.11 -11.69 -11.21
N GLU A 59 1.08 -12.18 -10.43
CA GLU A 59 1.79 -13.43 -10.71
C GLU A 59 0.84 -14.63 -10.70
N TYR A 60 -0.01 -14.74 -9.68
CA TYR A 60 -1.00 -15.82 -9.59
C TYR A 60 -2.03 -15.79 -10.73
N GLU A 61 -2.47 -14.61 -11.13
CA GLU A 61 -3.38 -14.43 -12.28
C GLU A 61 -2.71 -14.94 -13.57
N SER A 62 -1.47 -14.51 -13.82
CA SER A 62 -0.70 -14.94 -15.00
C SER A 62 -0.42 -16.44 -15.02
N GLU A 63 -0.09 -17.05 -13.87
CA GLU A 63 0.05 -18.50 -13.75
C GLU A 63 -1.24 -19.24 -14.04
N GLY A 64 -2.38 -18.73 -13.55
CA GLY A 64 -3.70 -19.28 -13.80
C GLY A 64 -4.05 -19.26 -15.29
N GLU A 65 -3.82 -18.13 -15.96
CA GLU A 65 -4.00 -17.99 -17.40
C GLU A 65 -3.11 -18.95 -18.19
N SER A 66 -1.83 -19.04 -17.83
CA SER A 66 -0.89 -19.94 -18.50
C SER A 66 -1.31 -21.41 -18.37
N LYS A 67 -1.72 -21.84 -17.18
CA LYS A 67 -2.22 -23.20 -16.95
C LYS A 67 -3.49 -23.48 -17.74
N SER A 68 -4.44 -22.54 -17.76
CA SER A 68 -5.68 -22.65 -18.55
C SER A 68 -5.38 -22.77 -20.05
N ARG A 69 -4.45 -21.96 -20.57
CA ARG A 69 -4.03 -22.00 -21.97
C ARG A 69 -3.45 -23.36 -22.37
N ILE A 70 -2.52 -23.89 -21.57
CA ILE A 70 -1.91 -25.21 -21.84
C ILE A 70 -2.98 -26.31 -21.78
N MET A 71 -3.87 -26.26 -20.79
CA MET A 71 -4.95 -27.25 -20.67
C MET A 71 -5.87 -27.24 -21.90
N ASN A 72 -6.24 -26.05 -22.39
CA ASN A 72 -7.05 -25.92 -23.61
C ASN A 72 -6.33 -26.47 -24.84
N GLU A 73 -5.03 -26.21 -24.99
CA GLU A 73 -4.23 -26.75 -26.09
C GLU A 73 -4.19 -28.28 -26.07
N ILE A 74 -3.98 -28.89 -24.89
CA ILE A 74 -4.00 -30.35 -24.73
C ILE A 74 -5.37 -30.92 -25.10
N ILE A 75 -6.46 -30.26 -24.67
CA ILE A 75 -7.83 -30.68 -24.99
C ILE A 75 -8.05 -30.66 -26.51
N GLU A 76 -7.63 -29.60 -27.20
CA GLU A 76 -7.74 -29.49 -28.66
C GLU A 76 -6.92 -30.56 -29.39
N VAL A 77 -5.67 -30.78 -28.97
CA VAL A 77 -4.82 -31.84 -29.53
C VAL A 77 -5.44 -33.21 -29.30
N THR A 78 -5.97 -33.47 -28.10
CA THR A 78 -6.62 -34.75 -27.79
C THR A 78 -7.83 -34.94 -28.71
N LYS A 79 -8.74 -33.96 -28.81
CA LYS A 79 -9.91 -34.02 -29.71
C LYS A 79 -9.52 -34.37 -31.15
N PHE A 80 -8.45 -33.80 -31.68
CA PHE A 80 -7.95 -34.10 -33.02
C PHE A 80 -7.59 -35.58 -33.22
N PHE A 81 -7.09 -36.26 -32.18
CA PHE A 81 -6.70 -37.67 -32.28
C PHE A 81 -7.84 -38.67 -32.01
N ILE A 82 -8.94 -38.25 -31.37
CA ILE A 82 -10.09 -39.11 -31.04
C ILE A 82 -11.33 -38.90 -31.93
N THR A 83 -11.28 -37.95 -32.87
CA THR A 83 -12.36 -37.69 -33.85
C THR A 83 -11.92 -38.13 -35.24
#